data_AF-A0A558R716-F1
#
_entry.id   AF-A0A558R716-F1
#
_cell.length_a   1.000
_cell.length_b   1.000
_cell.length_c   1.000
_cell.angle_alpha   90.00
_cell.angle_beta   90.00
_cell.angle_gamma   90.00
#
_symmetry.space_group_name_H-M   'P 1'
#
loop_
_entity.id
_entity.type
_entity.pdbx_description
1 polymer ?
#
loop_
_entity_poly.entity_id
_entity_poly.type
_entity_poly.pdbx_seq_one_letter_code
_entity_poly.pdbx_strand_id
1 'polypeptide(L)' 'MADLYLKALQSERTKLWAEARLKGLPHDTPQRQRIREIDEQIAAHKSKQEGAKQGDAKQGGAKPAGGDKAPGGKATGR' A
#
# COMPACT_ATOMS: atom_id res chain seq x y z
N MET A 1 11.88 8.71 14.40
CA MET A 1 12.69 9.27 13.29
C MET A 1 12.13 8.73 11.99
N ALA A 2 12.01 9.55 10.95
CA ALA A 2 11.59 9.07 9.64
C ALA A 2 12.58 7.99 9.16
N ASP A 3 12.05 6.92 8.56
CA ASP A 3 12.84 5.78 8.09
C ASP A 3 13.85 6.26 7.04
N LEU A 4 15.07 6.59 7.47
CA LEU A 4 16.13 7.21 6.65
C LEU A 4 16.45 6.35 5.43
N TYR A 5 16.25 5.04 5.57
CA TYR A 5 16.38 4.05 4.52
C TYR A 5 15.36 4.26 3.38
N LEU A 6 14.07 4.43 3.71
CA LEU A 6 13.03 4.70 2.70
C LEU A 6 13.29 6.02 1.97
N LYS A 7 13.73 7.05 2.69
CA LYS A 7 14.09 8.34 2.08
C LYS A 7 15.28 8.22 1.12
N ALA A 8 16.28 7.41 1.46
CA ALA A 8 17.41 7.14 0.58
C ALA A 8 16.97 6.44 -0.72
N LEU A 9 16.16 5.37 -0.60
CA LEU A 9 15.62 4.65 -1.75
C LEU A 9 14.77 5.55 -2.67
N GLN A 10 13.91 6.39 -2.10
CA GLN A 10 13.09 7.33 -2.86
C GLN A 10 13.94 8.39 -3.60
N SER A 11 15.02 8.86 -2.97
CA SER A 11 15.97 9.79 -3.58
C SER A 11 16.72 9.14 -4.75
N GLU A 12 17.22 7.92 -4.57
CA GLU A 12 17.90 7.15 -5.64
C GLU A 12 16.96 6.90 -6.83
N ARG A 13 15.72 6.45 -6.56
CA ARG A 13 14.68 6.27 -7.59
C ARG A 13 14.47 7.53 -8.43
N THR A 14 14.30 8.67 -7.75
CA THR A 14 13.98 9.95 -8.41
C THR A 14 15.14 10.43 -9.27
N LYS A 15 16.38 10.29 -8.79
CA LYS A 15 17.59 10.63 -9.55
C LYS A 15 17.72 9.76 -10.80
N LEU A 16 17.58 8.45 -10.66
CA LEU A 16 17.63 7.52 -11.80
C LEU A 16 16.54 7.81 -12.83
N TRP A 17 15.33 8.17 -12.36
CA TRP A 17 14.23 8.52 -13.25
C TRP A 17 14.49 9.83 -14.01
N ALA A 18 15.05 10.84 -13.33
CA ALA A 18 15.45 12.10 -13.94
C ALA A 18 16.57 11.89 -14.97
N GLU A 19 17.60 11.11 -14.64
CA GLU A 19 18.67 10.76 -15.58
C GLU A 19 18.16 9.98 -16.79
N ALA A 20 17.32 8.96 -16.57
CA ALA A 20 16.75 8.14 -17.63
C ALA A 20 15.89 8.98 -18.58
N ARG A 21 15.13 9.95 -18.04
CA ARG A 21 14.31 10.87 -18.83
C ARG A 21 15.16 11.88 -19.59
N LEU A 22 16.16 12.47 -18.94
CA LEU A 22 17.04 13.47 -19.54
C LEU A 22 17.83 12.89 -20.72
N LYS A 23 18.37 11.69 -20.55
CA LYS A 23 19.17 10.99 -21.56
C LYS A 23 18.31 10.21 -22.57
N GLY A 24 16.98 10.18 -22.41
CA GLY A 24 16.07 9.46 -23.31
C GLY A 24 16.32 7.94 -23.36
N LEU A 25 16.70 7.32 -22.24
CA LEU A 25 17.09 5.91 -22.23
C LEU A 25 15.90 4.97 -22.52
N PRO A 26 16.13 3.92 -23.34
CA PRO A 26 15.14 2.88 -23.56
C PRO A 26 14.80 2.11 -22.28
N HIS A 27 13.69 1.38 -22.35
CA HIS A 27 13.14 0.61 -21.24
C HIS A 27 14.09 -0.49 -20.73
N ASP A 28 14.90 -1.09 -21.60
CA ASP A 28 15.77 -2.23 -21.30
C ASP A 28 17.14 -1.84 -20.70
N THR A 29 17.21 -0.63 -20.15
CA THR A 29 18.46 -0.08 -19.64
C THR A 29 18.65 -0.45 -18.17
N PRO A 30 19.92 -0.62 -17.72
CA PRO A 30 20.20 -0.97 -16.33
C PRO A 30 19.64 0.06 -15.33
N GLN A 31 19.50 1.32 -15.73
CA GLN A 31 18.86 2.37 -14.92
C GLN A 31 17.38 2.06 -14.65
N ARG A 32 16.64 1.59 -15.66
CA ARG A 32 15.22 1.20 -15.54
C ARG A 32 15.05 -0.08 -14.72
N GLN A 33 15.96 -1.03 -14.88
CA GLN A 33 16.01 -2.24 -14.05
C GLN A 33 16.23 -1.87 -12.58
N ARG A 34 17.18 -0.98 -12.30
CA ARG A 34 17.45 -0.50 -10.94
C ARG A 34 16.26 0.23 -10.33
N ILE A 35 15.52 1.03 -11.11
CA ILE A 35 14.28 1.68 -10.64
C ILE A 35 13.24 0.63 -10.21
N ARG A 36 13.06 -0.45 -10.96
CA ARG A 36 12.13 -1.54 -10.60
C ARG A 36 12.54 -2.21 -9.29
N GLU A 37 13.82 -2.51 -9.14
CA GLU A 37 14.35 -3.13 -7.91
C GLU A 37 14.15 -2.21 -6.68
N ILE A 38 14.36 -0.90 -6.84
CA ILE A 38 14.09 0.07 -5.77
C ILE A 38 12.58 0.12 -5.44
N ASP A 39 11.71 0.04 -6.44
CA ASP A 39 10.26 0.02 -6.23
C ASP A 39 9.82 -1.22 -5.43
N GLU A 40 10.40 -2.38 -5.71
CA GLU A 40 10.19 -3.61 -4.95
C GLU A 40 10.68 -3.49 -3.49
N GLN A 41 11.87 -2.91 -3.28
CA GLN A 41 12.40 -2.67 -1.93
C GLN A 41 11.53 -1.71 -1.12
N ILE A 42 11.04 -0.64 -1.75
CA ILE A 42 10.11 0.31 -1.11
C ILE A 42 8.80 -0.40 -0.74
N ALA A 43 8.24 -1.23 -1.64
CA ALA A 43 7.02 -1.98 -1.38
C ALA A 43 7.19 -3.00 -0.26
N ALA A 44 8.31 -3.73 -0.23
CA ALA A 44 8.64 -4.70 0.81
C ALA A 44 8.79 -4.03 2.19
N HIS A 45 9.46 -2.86 2.25
CA HIS A 45 9.60 -2.10 3.48
C HIS A 45 8.28 -1.51 3.97
N LYS A 46 7.45 -0.96 3.06
CA LYS A 46 6.12 -0.46 3.40
C LYS A 46 5.22 -1.57 3.93
N SER A 47 5.23 -2.75 3.31
CA SER A 47 4.43 -3.90 3.74
C SER A 47 4.87 -4.41 5.12
N LYS A 48 6.19 -4.45 5.39
CA LYS A 48 6.73 -4.76 6.72
C LYS A 48 6.32 -3.72 7.77
N GLN A 49 6.32 -2.44 7.42
CA GLN A 49 5.86 -1.37 8.30
C GLN A 49 4.35 -1.43 8.56
N GLU A 50 3.55 -1.82 7.57
CA GLU A 50 2.10 -1.94 7.70
C GLU A 50 1.70 -3.14 8.57
N GLY A 51 2.39 -4.27 8.43
CA GLY A 51 2.26 -5.41 9.35
C GLY A 51 2.71 -5.09 10.78
N ALA A 52 3.74 -4.24 10.95
CA ALA A 52 4.17 -3.78 12.27
C ALA A 52 3.19 -2.76 12.89
N LYS A 53 2.51 -1.94 12.08
CA LYS A 53 1.47 -1.00 12.56
C LYS A 53 0.16 -1.67 12.94
N GLN A 54 -0.17 -2.82 12.34
CA GLN A 54 -1.35 -3.61 12.72
C GLN A 54 -1.15 -4.42 14.03
N GLY A 55 0.07 -4.49 14.57
CA GLY A 55 0.36 -5.11 15.87
C GLY A 55 0.13 -4.23 17.09
N ASP A 56 -0.03 -2.90 16.92
CA ASP A 56 -0.18 -1.94 18.03
C ASP A 56 -1.52 -1.16 17.99
N ALA A 57 -2.34 -1.40 16.96
CA ALA A 57 -3.69 -0.84 16.86
C ALA A 57 -4.75 -1.77 17.49
N LYS A 58 -4.74 -1.80 18.82
CA LYS A 58 -5.94 -1.83 19.68
C LYS A 58 -6.89 -3.04 19.54
N GLN A 59 -6.68 -4.00 20.43
CA GLN A 59 -7.74 -4.70 21.16
C GLN A 59 -8.80 -3.69 21.63
N GLY A 60 -10.02 -3.77 21.10
CA GLY A 60 -11.12 -2.92 21.55
C GLY A 60 -12.40 -3.05 20.75
N GLY A 61 -13.35 -3.81 21.28
CA GLY A 61 -14.77 -3.61 20.97
C GLY A 61 -15.46 -4.77 20.28
N ALA A 62 -15.77 -5.81 21.05
CA ALA A 62 -16.87 -6.68 20.74
C ALA A 62 -18.18 -5.87 20.64
N LYS A 63 -18.94 -6.07 19.56
CA LYS A 63 -20.40 -6.23 19.63
C LYS A 63 -20.91 -6.89 18.33
N PRO A 64 -21.17 -8.21 18.31
CA PRO A 64 -22.14 -8.76 17.38
C PRO A 64 -23.52 -8.34 17.88
N ALA A 65 -24.10 -7.30 17.30
CA ALA A 65 -25.50 -7.02 17.49
C ALA A 65 -26.28 -7.93 16.55
N GLY A 66 -26.62 -9.13 17.07
CA GLY A 66 -27.66 -9.96 16.48
C GLY A 66 -28.99 -9.21 16.47
N GLY A 67 -29.82 -9.56 15.50
CA GLY A 67 -31.14 -8.96 15.31
C GLY A 67 -31.97 -9.67 14.25
N ASP A 68 -31.98 -11.00 14.27
CA ASP A 68 -33.05 -11.81 13.68
C ASP A 68 -34.41 -11.37 14.27
N LYS A 69 -35.22 -10.66 13.47
CA LYS A 69 -36.67 -10.47 13.63
C LYS A 69 -37.20 -9.71 12.41
N ALA A 70 -38.20 -10.08 11.62
CA ALA A 70 -39.10 -11.22 11.48
C ALA A 70 -39.82 -11.03 10.11
N PRO A 71 -40.48 -12.05 9.54
CA PRO A 71 -41.21 -11.92 8.28
C PRO A 71 -42.53 -11.16 8.49
N GLY A 72 -42.86 -10.24 7.59
CA GLY A 72 -44.10 -9.46 7.63
C GLY A 72 -44.79 -9.48 6.28
N GLY A 73 -45.54 -10.55 6.00
CA GLY A 73 -46.50 -10.55 4.90
C GLY A 73 -47.73 -9.73 5.26
N LYS A 74 -48.23 -8.92 4.31
CA LYS A 74 -49.66 -8.61 4.15
C LYS A 74 -49.99 -8.41 2.68
N ALA A 75 -50.87 -9.27 2.18
CA ALA A 75 -51.66 -9.07 0.98
C ALA A 75 -52.67 -7.92 1.20
N THR A 76 -52.93 -7.15 0.12
CA THR A 76 -54.08 -6.26 -0.20
C THR A 76 -53.53 -5.18 -1.15
N GLY A 77 -54.02 -4.84 -2.35
CA GLY A 77 -55.24 -5.13 -3.09
C GLY A 77 -55.66 -3.85 -3.84
N ARG A 78 -55.51 -3.80 -5.18
CA ARG A 78 -56.42 -3.19 -6.16
C ARG A 78 -55.94 -3.43 -7.57
#